data_AF-A0A2A5AVL5-F1
#
_entry.id   AF-A0A2A5AVL5-F1
#
_cell.length_a   1.000
_cell.length_b   1.000
_cell.length_c   1.000
_cell.angle_alpha   90.00
_cell.angle_beta   90.00
_cell.angle_gamma   90.00
#
_symmetry.space_group_name_H-M   'P 1'
#
loop_
_entity.id
_entity.type
_entity.pdbx_description
1 polymer ?
#
loop_
_entity_poly.entity_id
_entity_poly.type
_entity_poly.pdbx_seq_one_letter_code
_entity_poly.pdbx_strand_id
1 'polypeptide(L)'
;MGVGSQIESNKEHLIANNFVPTGEFKQSDGFNFIFRACKQCNDEKSDWERHLSTITLLNSPARKSSEQHNRLALQKAERDFHPTKQGVLVKDSGDEFKVGAQFGQANISFGISAPPQADIRYIDFLAIRHIQGIFSLITSENPLTINGSSFLHYKYIFVFRSYAISDWGNPELMEIMKRVNDIPCYANIKTANGFFKVIMRRIKGDACEWFWALEWNKSLRIIGGISQGEKISEIFSDLPTLDWNNLGIQNGEKIRMRKEVEINIDEDILFEAEVENTENN
;
A
#
# COMPACT_ATOMS: atom_id res chain seq x y z
N MET A 1 -15.58 -9.22 -16.98
CA MET A 1 -16.72 -10.17 -17.06
C MET A 1 -17.28 -10.11 -18.46
N GLY A 2 -17.36 -11.23 -19.17
CA GLY A 2 -17.72 -11.27 -20.60
C GLY A 2 -19.23 -11.26 -20.84
N VAL A 3 -19.60 -11.06 -22.10
CA VAL A 3 -20.97 -11.25 -22.61
C VAL A 3 -21.42 -12.68 -22.26
N GLY A 4 -22.58 -12.82 -21.61
CA GLY A 4 -23.14 -14.11 -21.18
C GLY A 4 -22.79 -14.54 -19.74
N SER A 5 -22.01 -13.76 -19.00
CA SER A 5 -21.76 -14.01 -17.57
C SER A 5 -23.06 -13.94 -16.75
N GLN A 6 -23.34 -14.99 -15.96
CA GLN A 6 -24.44 -15.03 -14.99
C GLN A 6 -24.10 -14.38 -13.64
N ILE A 7 -22.85 -13.98 -13.44
CA ILE A 7 -22.38 -13.34 -12.21
C ILE A 7 -22.86 -11.88 -12.18
N GLU A 8 -23.53 -11.46 -11.09
CA GLU A 8 -23.98 -10.08 -10.89
C GLU A 8 -22.77 -9.12 -10.88
N SER A 9 -22.91 -7.97 -11.57
CA SER A 9 -21.84 -6.98 -11.71
C SER A 9 -22.32 -5.55 -11.56
N ASN A 10 -21.45 -4.70 -11.03
CA ASN A 10 -21.67 -3.26 -10.95
C ASN A 10 -20.42 -2.49 -11.41
N LYS A 11 -20.56 -1.17 -11.53
CA LYS A 11 -19.43 -0.28 -11.78
C LYS A 11 -18.63 -0.15 -10.49
N GLU A 12 -17.31 -0.13 -10.62
CA GLU A 12 -16.40 0.04 -9.50
C GLU A 12 -15.27 1.00 -9.85
N HIS A 13 -14.92 1.86 -8.90
CA HIS A 13 -13.74 2.71 -9.00
C HIS A 13 -12.49 1.92 -8.64
N LEU A 14 -11.39 2.11 -9.35
CA LEU A 14 -10.12 1.52 -8.93
C LEU A 14 -9.74 1.94 -7.52
N ILE A 15 -9.93 3.22 -7.22
CA ILE A 15 -9.71 3.81 -5.92
C ILE A 15 -11.01 4.50 -5.53
N ALA A 16 -11.65 4.06 -4.45
CA ALA A 16 -12.88 4.69 -4.01
C ALA A 16 -12.66 6.18 -3.66
N ASN A 17 -13.65 7.03 -3.94
CA ASN A 17 -13.60 8.46 -3.62
C ASN A 17 -13.35 8.74 -2.13
N ASN A 18 -13.83 7.84 -1.26
CA ASN A 18 -13.67 7.95 0.20
C ASN A 18 -12.40 7.26 0.71
N PHE A 19 -11.55 6.72 -0.17
CA PHE A 19 -10.26 6.13 0.20
C PHE A 19 -9.24 7.22 0.58
N VAL A 20 -9.32 8.37 -0.08
CA VAL A 20 -8.54 9.58 0.20
C VAL A 20 -9.43 10.64 0.86
N PRO A 21 -8.88 11.76 1.37
CA PRO A 21 -9.71 12.80 1.96
C PRO A 21 -10.75 13.38 0.97
N THR A 22 -11.95 13.68 1.46
CA THR A 22 -13.02 14.22 0.64
C THR A 22 -12.60 15.55 0.01
N GLY A 23 -12.71 15.62 -1.33
CA GLY A 23 -12.39 16.82 -2.11
C GLY A 23 -11.04 16.77 -2.82
N GLU A 24 -10.11 15.90 -2.40
CA GLU A 24 -8.76 15.83 -2.97
C GLU A 24 -8.79 15.42 -4.46
N PHE A 25 -9.68 14.50 -4.85
CA PHE A 25 -9.85 14.12 -6.26
C PHE A 25 -10.35 15.27 -7.15
N LYS A 26 -11.09 16.24 -6.60
CA LYS A 26 -11.65 17.37 -7.38
C LYS A 26 -10.64 18.49 -7.63
N GLN A 27 -9.58 18.53 -6.83
CA GLN A 27 -8.53 19.55 -6.90
C GLN A 27 -7.38 19.15 -7.84
N SER A 28 -7.22 17.85 -8.09
CA SER A 28 -6.38 17.31 -9.16
C SER A 28 -7.20 17.11 -10.45
N ASP A 29 -6.54 17.06 -11.62
CA ASP A 29 -7.11 16.56 -12.89
C ASP A 29 -7.48 15.06 -12.76
N GLY A 30 -8.54 14.80 -11.98
CA GLY A 30 -8.69 13.59 -11.20
C GLY A 30 -8.61 12.30 -12.00
N PHE A 31 -7.65 11.45 -11.64
CA PHE A 31 -7.61 10.06 -12.10
C PHE A 31 -8.87 9.33 -11.61
N ASN A 32 -9.74 8.96 -12.54
CA ASN A 32 -11.00 8.27 -12.26
C ASN A 32 -11.16 7.05 -13.17
N PHE A 33 -10.45 5.96 -12.84
CA PHE A 33 -10.58 4.71 -13.57
C PHE A 33 -11.73 3.87 -13.02
N ILE A 34 -12.72 3.58 -13.87
CA ILE A 34 -13.92 2.80 -13.53
C ILE A 34 -13.95 1.54 -14.39
N PHE A 35 -14.14 0.39 -13.76
CA PHE A 35 -14.32 -0.89 -14.44
C PHE A 35 -15.59 -1.60 -13.95
N ARG A 36 -15.93 -2.72 -14.59
CA ARG A 36 -16.99 -3.60 -14.10
C ARG A 36 -16.39 -4.74 -13.28
N ALA A 37 -16.84 -4.87 -12.04
CA ALA A 37 -16.45 -5.93 -11.13
C ALA A 37 -17.63 -6.84 -10.81
N CYS A 38 -17.34 -8.06 -10.35
CA CYS A 38 -18.37 -8.88 -9.71
C CYS A 38 -18.85 -8.17 -8.44
N LYS A 39 -20.16 -8.21 -8.14
CA LYS A 39 -20.71 -7.45 -7.00
C LYS A 39 -20.07 -7.85 -5.67
N GLN A 40 -19.94 -9.14 -5.41
CA GLN A 40 -19.27 -9.65 -4.20
C GLN A 40 -17.81 -9.16 -4.10
N CYS A 41 -17.09 -9.14 -5.21
CA CYS A 41 -15.71 -8.66 -5.28
C CYS A 41 -15.64 -7.16 -4.95
N ASN A 42 -16.62 -6.40 -5.42
CA ASN A 42 -16.73 -4.97 -5.14
C ASN A 42 -17.05 -4.73 -3.67
N ASP A 43 -18.04 -5.44 -3.12
CA ASP A 43 -18.43 -5.31 -1.70
C ASP A 43 -17.22 -5.62 -0.79
N GLU A 44 -16.48 -6.70 -1.07
CA GLU A 44 -15.28 -7.07 -0.33
C GLU A 44 -14.17 -6.01 -0.45
N LYS A 45 -13.90 -5.50 -1.66
CA LYS A 45 -12.93 -4.41 -1.87
C LYS A 45 -13.35 -3.16 -1.09
N SER A 46 -14.63 -2.79 -1.13
CA SER A 46 -15.18 -1.62 -0.46
C SER A 46 -15.01 -1.68 1.05
N ASP A 47 -15.20 -2.86 1.66
CA ASP A 47 -14.97 -3.06 3.09
C ASP A 47 -13.50 -2.86 3.48
N TRP A 48 -12.57 -3.44 2.71
CA TRP A 48 -11.14 -3.28 2.98
C TRP A 48 -10.62 -1.88 2.67
N GLU A 49 -11.13 -1.23 1.63
CA GLU A 49 -10.82 0.17 1.33
C GLU A 49 -11.31 1.12 2.43
N ARG A 50 -12.52 0.92 2.96
CA ARG A 50 -13.03 1.70 4.09
C ARG A 50 -12.03 1.63 5.24
N HIS A 51 -11.67 0.42 5.64
CA HIS A 51 -10.84 0.18 6.81
C HIS A 51 -9.40 0.68 6.64
N LEU A 52 -8.74 0.33 5.53
CA LEU A 52 -7.38 0.78 5.25
C LEU A 52 -7.30 2.29 5.08
N SER A 53 -8.31 2.91 4.47
CA SER A 53 -8.39 4.37 4.41
C SER A 53 -8.49 5.00 5.79
N THR A 54 -9.30 4.45 6.71
CA THR A 54 -9.38 4.94 8.09
C THR A 54 -8.01 4.93 8.76
N ILE A 55 -7.32 3.78 8.73
CA ILE A 55 -6.02 3.61 9.38
C ILE A 55 -4.95 4.50 8.75
N THR A 56 -4.84 4.49 7.42
CA THR A 56 -3.81 5.25 6.71
C THR A 56 -4.04 6.77 6.82
N LEU A 57 -5.28 7.25 6.88
CA LEU A 57 -5.59 8.65 7.17
C LEU A 57 -5.27 9.01 8.62
N LEU A 58 -5.62 8.14 9.57
CA LEU A 58 -5.32 8.36 10.99
C LEU A 58 -3.80 8.43 11.23
N ASN A 59 -3.00 7.67 10.48
CA ASN A 59 -1.55 7.70 10.57
C ASN A 59 -0.88 8.70 9.61
N SER A 60 -1.65 9.51 8.89
CA SER A 60 -1.13 10.44 7.89
C SER A 60 -0.46 11.67 8.51
N PRO A 61 0.73 12.10 8.01
CA PRO A 61 1.34 13.37 8.42
C PRO A 61 0.45 14.57 8.08
N ALA A 62 -0.45 14.45 7.09
CA ALA A 62 -1.36 15.52 6.68
C ALA A 62 -2.25 16.01 7.82
N ARG A 63 -2.50 15.18 8.84
CA ARG A 63 -3.24 15.57 10.05
C ARG A 63 -2.55 16.69 10.83
N LYS A 64 -1.21 16.75 10.81
CA LYS A 64 -0.44 17.78 11.52
C LYS A 64 -0.48 19.12 10.79
N SER A 65 -0.55 19.09 9.45
CA SER A 65 -0.51 20.28 8.61
C SER A 65 -1.89 20.82 8.21
N SER A 66 -2.97 20.08 8.46
CA SER A 66 -4.34 20.45 8.05
C SER A 66 -5.37 20.02 9.08
N GLU A 67 -6.03 21.01 9.71
CA GLU A 67 -7.13 20.77 10.64
C GLU A 67 -8.29 20.02 9.98
N GLN A 68 -8.58 20.33 8.71
CA GLN A 68 -9.61 19.64 7.94
C GLN A 68 -9.29 18.16 7.77
N HIS A 69 -8.03 17.81 7.42
CA HIS A 69 -7.61 16.41 7.29
C HIS A 69 -7.64 15.70 8.64
N ASN A 70 -7.20 16.36 9.72
CA ASN A 70 -7.27 15.80 11.06
C ASN A 70 -8.71 15.50 11.50
N ARG A 71 -9.63 16.46 11.31
CA ARG A 71 -11.05 16.29 11.65
C ARG A 71 -11.67 15.14 10.86
N LEU A 72 -11.38 15.03 9.57
CA LEU A 72 -11.89 13.95 8.74
C LEU A 72 -11.37 12.58 9.20
N ALA A 73 -10.06 12.47 9.47
CA ALA A 73 -9.45 11.23 9.94
C ALA A 73 -10.06 10.75 11.27
N LEU A 74 -10.23 11.67 12.24
CA LEU A 74 -10.87 11.37 13.52
C LEU A 74 -12.33 10.95 13.35
N GLN A 75 -13.12 11.69 12.55
CA GLN A 75 -14.51 11.34 12.28
C GLN A 75 -14.67 9.97 11.63
N LYS A 76 -13.73 9.58 10.76
CA LYS A 76 -13.71 8.26 10.14
C LYS A 76 -13.38 7.18 11.17
N ALA A 77 -12.36 7.40 11.99
CA ALA A 77 -11.93 6.47 13.04
C ALA A 77 -12.96 6.27 14.16
N GLU A 78 -13.80 7.26 14.43
CA GLU A 78 -14.93 7.20 15.38
C GLU A 78 -16.11 6.34 14.89
N ARG A 79 -16.18 6.04 13.60
CA ARG A 79 -17.32 5.35 12.96
C ARG A 79 -16.96 4.00 12.35
N ASP A 80 -15.67 3.69 12.29
CA ASP A 80 -15.17 2.45 11.72
C ASP A 80 -14.79 1.48 12.83
N PHE A 81 -15.27 0.24 12.72
CA PHE A 81 -14.96 -0.82 13.68
C PHE A 81 -13.75 -1.62 13.20
N HIS A 82 -12.90 -2.01 14.13
CA HIS A 82 -11.76 -2.85 13.83
C HIS A 82 -12.24 -4.27 13.45
N PRO A 83 -11.82 -4.81 12.30
CA PRO A 83 -12.39 -6.04 11.73
C PRO A 83 -12.11 -7.29 12.57
N THR A 84 -11.02 -7.30 13.35
CA THR A 84 -10.64 -8.43 14.21
C THR A 84 -10.77 -8.16 15.70
N LYS A 85 -11.06 -6.92 16.13
CA LYS A 85 -11.26 -6.55 17.54
C LYS A 85 -12.73 -6.19 17.73
N GLN A 86 -13.57 -7.20 17.97
CA GLN A 86 -15.03 -7.04 18.01
C GLN A 86 -15.48 -5.94 18.97
N GLY A 87 -16.30 -5.01 18.48
CA GLY A 87 -16.84 -3.89 19.26
C GLY A 87 -15.85 -2.75 19.52
N VAL A 88 -14.61 -2.84 19.02
CA VAL A 88 -13.58 -1.81 19.19
C VAL A 88 -13.56 -0.90 17.97
N LEU A 89 -13.66 0.41 18.18
CA LEU A 89 -13.52 1.41 17.13
C LEU A 89 -12.04 1.57 16.73
N VAL A 90 -11.78 1.94 15.48
CA VAL A 90 -10.41 2.16 15.01
C VAL A 90 -9.70 3.23 15.84
N LYS A 91 -10.38 4.28 16.30
CA LYS A 91 -9.75 5.29 17.18
C LYS A 91 -9.22 4.72 18.51
N ASP A 92 -9.78 3.62 18.98
CA ASP A 92 -9.48 2.97 20.26
C ASP A 92 -8.68 1.66 20.06
N SER A 93 -8.31 1.32 18.82
CA SER A 93 -7.71 0.04 18.48
C SER A 93 -6.18 0.03 18.50
N GLY A 94 -5.55 1.03 19.13
CA GLY A 94 -4.12 1.06 19.37
C GLY A 94 -3.64 -0.13 20.20
N ASP A 95 -2.38 -0.49 20.06
CA ASP A 95 -1.78 -1.60 20.80
C ASP A 95 -0.95 -1.06 21.96
N GLU A 96 -1.13 -1.67 23.14
CA GLU A 96 -0.32 -1.36 24.33
C GLU A 96 0.58 -2.54 24.65
N PHE A 97 1.89 -2.30 24.67
CA PHE A 97 2.90 -3.28 25.02
C PHE A 97 3.56 -2.87 26.33
N LYS A 98 3.78 -3.84 27.22
CA LYS A 98 4.58 -3.65 28.43
C LYS A 98 5.86 -4.45 28.31
N VAL A 99 6.99 -3.77 28.22
CA VAL A 99 8.31 -4.39 28.21
C VAL A 99 8.91 -4.25 29.60
N GLY A 100 9.17 -5.38 30.25
CA GLY A 100 9.78 -5.45 31.57
C GLY A 100 11.20 -6.00 31.50
N ALA A 101 12.10 -5.43 32.30
CA ALA A 101 13.43 -5.97 32.51
C ALA A 101 13.80 -5.92 34.00
N GLN A 102 14.39 -6.99 34.50
CA GLN A 102 14.90 -7.08 35.87
C GLN A 102 16.40 -6.81 35.88
N PHE A 103 16.82 -5.81 36.64
CA PHE A 103 18.22 -5.43 36.84
C PHE A 103 18.60 -5.63 38.32
N GLY A 104 19.08 -6.83 38.64
CA GLY A 104 19.34 -7.23 40.03
C GLY A 104 18.05 -7.29 40.85
N GLN A 105 17.94 -6.44 41.87
CA GLN A 105 16.72 -6.32 42.69
C GLN A 105 15.72 -5.26 42.15
N ALA A 106 16.08 -4.50 41.12
CA ALA A 106 15.21 -3.49 40.53
C ALA A 106 14.40 -4.08 39.37
N ASN A 107 13.12 -3.74 39.30
CA ASN A 107 12.24 -4.04 38.16
C ASN A 107 11.96 -2.74 37.40
N ILE A 108 12.26 -2.73 36.10
CA ILE A 108 11.96 -1.61 35.21
C ILE A 108 10.88 -2.09 34.23
N SER A 109 9.82 -1.30 34.07
CA SER A 109 8.75 -1.56 33.11
C SER A 109 8.48 -0.33 32.25
N PHE A 110 8.45 -0.52 30.93
CA PHE A 110 8.08 0.52 29.96
C PHE A 110 6.75 0.15 29.32
N GLY A 111 5.83 1.11 29.27
CA GLY A 111 4.63 1.03 28.44
C GLY A 111 4.90 1.65 27.07
N ILE A 112 4.59 0.93 26.00
CA ILE A 112 4.68 1.39 24.62
C ILE A 112 3.27 1.38 24.06
N SER A 113 2.80 2.49 23.51
CA SER A 113 1.55 2.55 22.77
C SER A 113 1.83 2.72 21.28
N ALA A 114 1.25 1.86 20.46
CA ALA A 114 1.29 1.96 19.01
C ALA A 114 -0.08 2.44 18.50
N PRO A 115 -0.12 3.31 17.48
CA PRO A 115 -1.38 3.69 16.86
C PRO A 115 -2.02 2.47 16.17
N PRO A 116 -3.31 2.54 15.82
CA PRO A 116 -3.97 1.51 15.01
C PRO A 116 -3.13 1.08 13.80
N GLN A 117 -2.91 -0.22 13.67
CA GLN A 117 -2.13 -0.82 12.59
C GLN A 117 -3.05 -1.53 11.59
N ALA A 118 -2.69 -1.47 10.32
CA ALA A 118 -3.41 -2.19 9.28
C ALA A 118 -3.00 -3.67 9.27
N ASP A 119 -3.98 -4.56 9.11
CA ASP A 119 -3.70 -5.99 8.91
C ASP A 119 -3.05 -6.23 7.55
N ILE A 120 -1.93 -6.95 7.55
CA ILE A 120 -1.16 -7.23 6.33
C ILE A 120 -2.00 -7.92 5.25
N ARG A 121 -2.98 -8.75 5.63
CA ARG A 121 -3.84 -9.45 4.67
C ARG A 121 -4.73 -8.48 3.90
N TYR A 122 -5.18 -7.40 4.54
CA TYR A 122 -5.96 -6.38 3.87
C TYR A 122 -5.09 -5.50 2.98
N ILE A 123 -3.89 -5.16 3.45
CA ILE A 123 -2.89 -4.44 2.65
C ILE A 123 -2.62 -5.22 1.36
N ASP A 124 -2.29 -6.51 1.48
CA ASP A 124 -1.98 -7.37 0.35
C ASP A 124 -3.17 -7.48 -0.61
N PHE A 125 -4.36 -7.76 -0.07
CA PHE A 125 -5.57 -7.85 -0.87
C PHE A 125 -5.82 -6.58 -1.69
N LEU A 126 -5.81 -5.42 -1.04
CA LEU A 126 -6.14 -4.17 -1.71
C LEU A 126 -5.04 -3.74 -2.68
N ALA A 127 -3.77 -3.89 -2.31
CA ALA A 127 -2.64 -3.60 -3.18
C ALA A 127 -2.70 -4.42 -4.47
N ILE A 128 -2.94 -5.73 -4.36
CA ILE A 128 -3.12 -6.62 -5.53
C ILE A 128 -4.23 -6.11 -6.44
N ARG A 129 -5.39 -5.71 -5.90
CA ARG A 129 -6.51 -5.20 -6.71
C ARG A 129 -6.19 -3.87 -7.40
N HIS A 130 -5.53 -2.95 -6.71
CA HIS A 130 -5.07 -1.69 -7.31
C HIS A 130 -4.09 -1.97 -8.46
N ILE A 131 -3.10 -2.84 -8.24
CA ILE A 131 -2.11 -3.20 -9.27
C ILE A 131 -2.75 -3.95 -10.44
N GLN A 132 -3.68 -4.87 -10.21
CA GLN A 132 -4.42 -5.53 -11.30
C GLN A 132 -5.14 -4.52 -12.19
N GLY A 133 -5.78 -3.51 -11.60
CA GLY A 133 -6.49 -2.48 -12.36
C GLY A 133 -5.56 -1.56 -13.13
N ILE A 134 -4.46 -1.10 -12.53
CA ILE A 134 -3.46 -0.28 -13.25
C ILE A 134 -2.78 -1.08 -14.35
N PHE A 135 -2.39 -2.33 -14.08
CA PHE A 135 -1.81 -3.21 -15.09
C PHE A 135 -2.77 -3.35 -16.27
N SER A 136 -4.05 -3.62 -16.01
CA SER A 136 -5.06 -3.74 -17.07
C SER A 136 -5.20 -2.44 -17.84
N LEU A 137 -5.18 -1.28 -17.17
CA LEU A 137 -5.24 0.02 -17.83
C LEU A 137 -4.07 0.26 -18.80
N ILE A 138 -2.83 -0.07 -18.40
CA ILE A 138 -1.63 0.23 -19.20
C ILE A 138 -1.27 -0.84 -20.23
N THR A 139 -1.80 -2.06 -20.10
CA THR A 139 -1.45 -3.19 -20.99
C THR A 139 -2.59 -3.62 -21.90
N SER A 140 -3.78 -3.04 -21.77
CA SER A 140 -4.91 -3.32 -22.68
C SER A 140 -4.82 -2.44 -23.92
N GLU A 141 -4.82 -3.05 -25.10
CA GLU A 141 -4.94 -2.34 -26.38
C GLU A 141 -6.32 -1.68 -26.54
N ASN A 142 -7.38 -2.39 -26.14
CA ASN A 142 -8.74 -1.89 -26.14
C ASN A 142 -9.54 -2.45 -24.94
N PRO A 143 -9.65 -1.69 -23.84
CA PRO A 143 -10.31 -2.14 -22.61
C PRO A 143 -11.83 -2.30 -22.75
N LEU A 144 -12.42 -1.90 -23.89
CA LEU A 144 -13.85 -2.09 -24.18
C LEU A 144 -14.16 -3.47 -24.76
N THR A 145 -13.14 -4.24 -25.16
CA THR A 145 -13.29 -5.55 -25.77
C THR A 145 -12.56 -6.62 -24.97
N ILE A 146 -13.07 -7.85 -24.97
CA ILE A 146 -12.44 -8.94 -24.23
C ILE A 146 -11.06 -9.32 -24.79
N ASN A 147 -10.89 -9.25 -26.12
CA ASN A 147 -9.65 -9.60 -26.79
C ASN A 147 -8.59 -8.49 -26.69
N GLY A 148 -9.03 -7.24 -26.56
CA GLY A 148 -8.14 -6.10 -26.35
C GLY A 148 -7.84 -5.81 -24.88
N SER A 149 -8.42 -6.58 -23.95
CA SER A 149 -8.22 -6.40 -22.51
C SER A 149 -7.16 -7.37 -21.97
N SER A 150 -6.15 -6.82 -21.33
CA SER A 150 -5.13 -7.57 -20.61
C SER A 150 -5.50 -7.67 -19.14
N PHE A 151 -5.73 -8.88 -18.65
CA PHE A 151 -6.05 -9.14 -17.25
C PHE A 151 -4.93 -9.90 -16.56
N LEU A 152 -4.46 -9.35 -15.45
CA LEU A 152 -3.42 -9.97 -14.64
C LEU A 152 -4.02 -10.88 -13.57
N HIS A 153 -3.68 -12.16 -13.59
CA HIS A 153 -4.08 -13.07 -12.54
C HIS A 153 -3.27 -12.81 -11.25
N TYR A 154 -3.93 -12.81 -10.08
CA TYR A 154 -3.30 -12.46 -8.79
C TYR A 154 -2.08 -13.31 -8.46
N LYS A 155 -2.05 -14.58 -8.89
CA LYS A 155 -0.92 -15.52 -8.69
C LYS A 155 0.44 -15.02 -9.23
N TYR A 156 0.43 -14.04 -10.13
CA TYR A 156 1.66 -13.47 -10.69
C TYR A 156 2.10 -12.21 -9.94
N ILE A 157 1.29 -11.71 -9.00
CA ILE A 157 1.58 -10.52 -8.20
C ILE A 157 2.04 -11.00 -6.83
N PHE A 158 3.16 -10.47 -6.36
CA PHE A 158 3.57 -10.64 -4.97
C PHE A 158 3.76 -9.28 -4.33
N VAL A 159 3.34 -9.17 -3.08
CA VAL A 159 3.65 -8.03 -2.22
C VAL A 159 4.95 -8.37 -1.49
N PHE A 160 5.97 -7.53 -1.63
CA PHE A 160 7.24 -7.73 -0.96
C PHE A 160 7.16 -7.24 0.49
N ARG A 161 6.81 -5.96 0.69
CA ARG A 161 6.68 -5.37 2.02
C ARG A 161 5.85 -4.08 1.98
N SER A 162 5.32 -3.69 3.13
CA SER A 162 4.74 -2.36 3.38
C SER A 162 5.57 -1.58 4.40
N TYR A 163 5.67 -0.27 4.22
CA TYR A 163 6.48 0.64 5.05
C TYR A 163 5.63 1.83 5.50
N ALA A 164 5.56 2.04 6.82
CA ALA A 164 5.02 3.28 7.39
C ALA A 164 5.95 4.46 7.07
N ILE A 165 5.39 5.68 7.03
CA ILE A 165 6.15 6.90 6.74
C ILE A 165 7.37 7.09 7.63
N SER A 166 7.26 6.72 8.90
CA SER A 166 8.35 6.80 9.87
C SER A 166 9.55 5.91 9.54
N ASP A 167 9.38 4.96 8.60
CA ASP A 167 10.40 3.99 8.21
C ASP A 167 10.72 4.03 6.70
N TRP A 168 10.34 5.08 5.97
CA TRP A 168 10.63 5.17 4.53
C TRP A 168 12.12 5.26 4.19
N GLY A 169 12.96 5.69 5.13
CA GLY A 169 14.42 5.80 4.98
C GLY A 169 15.17 4.52 5.38
N ASN A 170 14.46 3.41 5.60
CA ASN A 170 15.13 2.16 5.96
C ASN A 170 16.03 1.63 4.82
N PRO A 171 17.16 0.95 5.14
CA PRO A 171 18.11 0.49 4.13
C PRO A 171 17.54 -0.43 3.04
N GLU A 172 16.54 -1.28 3.34
CA GLU A 172 15.91 -2.14 2.32
C GLU A 172 15.18 -1.29 1.27
N LEU A 173 14.34 -0.34 1.71
CA LEU A 173 13.57 0.50 0.78
C LEU A 173 14.48 1.45 0.00
N MET A 174 15.50 2.04 0.64
CA MET A 174 16.49 2.90 -0.02
C MET A 174 17.23 2.16 -1.13
N GLU A 175 17.68 0.93 -0.88
CA GLU A 175 18.35 0.11 -1.89
C GLU A 175 17.42 -0.28 -3.03
N ILE A 176 16.15 -0.63 -2.75
CA ILE A 176 15.16 -0.89 -3.79
C ILE A 176 14.93 0.36 -4.65
N MET A 177 14.72 1.52 -4.04
CA MET A 177 14.53 2.80 -4.76
C MET A 177 15.69 3.06 -5.72
N LYS A 178 16.92 2.85 -5.28
CA LYS A 178 18.12 2.95 -6.12
C LYS A 178 18.10 1.97 -7.28
N ARG A 179 17.82 0.68 -7.03
CA ARG A 179 17.82 -0.37 -8.08
C ARG A 179 16.77 -0.15 -9.15
N VAL A 180 15.60 0.38 -8.76
CA VAL A 180 14.48 0.57 -9.70
C VAL A 180 14.53 1.88 -10.46
N ASN A 181 15.38 2.82 -10.04
CA ASN A 181 15.44 4.17 -10.61
C ASN A 181 15.65 4.17 -12.14
N ASP A 182 16.53 3.30 -12.62
CA ASP A 182 16.92 3.23 -14.03
C ASP A 182 16.03 2.29 -14.85
N ILE A 183 15.05 1.64 -14.21
CA ILE A 183 14.11 0.74 -14.89
C ILE A 183 13.04 1.59 -15.58
N PRO A 184 12.78 1.37 -16.88
CA PRO A 184 11.69 1.99 -17.62
C PRO A 184 10.36 2.05 -16.86
N CYS A 185 9.77 3.24 -16.81
CA CYS A 185 8.49 3.48 -16.15
C CYS A 185 7.35 3.46 -17.18
N TYR A 186 6.30 2.69 -16.90
CA TYR A 186 5.12 2.57 -17.77
C TYR A 186 3.84 3.10 -17.11
N ALA A 187 3.88 3.40 -15.82
CA ALA A 187 2.84 4.14 -15.12
C ALA A 187 3.46 4.94 -13.99
N ASN A 188 3.16 6.24 -13.91
CA ASN A 188 3.45 7.07 -12.74
C ASN A 188 2.25 7.98 -12.49
N ILE A 189 1.34 7.53 -11.62
CA ILE A 189 0.09 8.24 -11.34
C ILE A 189 0.21 8.86 -9.96
N LYS A 190 0.09 10.19 -9.90
CA LYS A 190 -0.05 10.96 -8.67
C LYS A 190 -1.40 11.66 -8.72
N THR A 191 -2.34 11.23 -7.89
CA THR A 191 -3.71 11.77 -7.87
C THR A 191 -4.12 12.16 -6.45
N ALA A 192 -5.25 12.86 -6.34
CA ALA A 192 -5.80 13.32 -5.07
C ALA A 192 -4.73 14.07 -4.25
N ASN A 193 -4.06 15.06 -4.85
CA ASN A 193 -2.98 15.83 -4.23
C ASN A 193 -1.89 14.98 -3.54
N GLY A 194 -1.58 13.83 -4.13
CA GLY A 194 -0.57 12.89 -3.64
C GLY A 194 -1.02 12.01 -2.48
N PHE A 195 -2.32 11.99 -2.13
CA PHE A 195 -2.87 10.98 -1.20
C PHE A 195 -2.97 9.59 -1.83
N PHE A 196 -2.86 9.49 -3.16
CA PHE A 196 -2.64 8.22 -3.83
C PHE A 196 -1.55 8.37 -4.88
N LYS A 197 -0.52 7.53 -4.77
CA LYS A 197 0.52 7.40 -5.80
C LYS A 197 0.66 5.94 -6.22
N VAL A 198 0.94 5.72 -7.49
CA VAL A 198 1.36 4.41 -8.00
C VAL A 198 2.45 4.62 -9.04
N ILE A 199 3.47 3.76 -8.99
CA ILE A 199 4.47 3.64 -10.05
C ILE A 199 4.56 2.18 -10.49
N MET A 200 4.66 1.93 -11.79
CA MET A 200 4.92 0.62 -12.36
C MET A 200 6.08 0.72 -13.34
N ARG A 201 7.10 -0.09 -13.12
CA ARG A 201 8.30 -0.18 -13.94
C ARG A 201 8.46 -1.60 -14.46
N ARG A 202 9.00 -1.77 -15.66
CA ARG A 202 9.20 -3.09 -16.28
C ARG A 202 10.66 -3.28 -16.67
N ILE A 203 11.23 -4.40 -16.25
CA ILE A 203 12.58 -4.80 -16.62
C ILE A 203 12.59 -5.16 -18.11
N LYS A 204 13.54 -4.59 -18.87
CA LYS A 204 13.74 -4.94 -20.29
C LYS A 204 14.28 -6.36 -20.40
N GLY A 205 13.75 -7.14 -21.35
CA GLY A 205 14.17 -8.52 -21.62
C GLY A 205 13.01 -9.52 -21.57
N ASP A 206 13.35 -10.81 -21.73
CA ASP A 206 12.37 -11.88 -21.97
C ASP A 206 11.55 -12.26 -20.73
N ALA A 207 12.08 -12.01 -19.52
CA ALA A 207 11.45 -12.41 -18.26
C ALA A 207 10.15 -11.65 -17.94
N CYS A 208 9.89 -10.51 -18.62
CA CYS A 208 8.69 -9.69 -18.43
C CYS A 208 8.36 -9.37 -16.95
N GLU A 209 9.39 -9.14 -16.13
CA GLU A 209 9.24 -8.82 -14.71
C GLU A 209 8.87 -7.34 -14.52
N TRP A 210 7.94 -7.08 -13.60
CA TRP A 210 7.56 -5.74 -13.21
C TRP A 210 7.91 -5.46 -11.75
N PHE A 211 8.29 -4.22 -11.50
CA PHE A 211 8.27 -3.59 -10.19
C PHE A 211 7.06 -2.68 -10.08
N TRP A 212 6.44 -2.64 -8.91
CA TRP A 212 5.42 -1.66 -8.60
C TRP A 212 5.55 -1.13 -7.18
N ALA A 213 5.11 0.10 -6.99
CA ALA A 213 4.92 0.69 -5.66
C ALA A 213 3.62 1.48 -5.60
N LEU A 214 2.98 1.46 -4.43
CA LEU A 214 1.80 2.22 -4.05
C LEU A 214 2.15 3.12 -2.87
N GLU A 215 1.56 4.31 -2.81
CA GLU A 215 1.53 5.13 -1.61
C GLU A 215 0.08 5.48 -1.29
N TRP A 216 -0.37 5.11 -0.09
CA TRP A 216 -1.70 5.39 0.41
C TRP A 216 -1.63 6.46 1.49
N ASN A 217 -2.44 7.50 1.29
CA ASN A 217 -2.69 8.61 2.20
C ASN A 217 -1.44 9.27 2.81
N LYS A 218 -0.33 9.29 2.06
CA LYS A 218 0.97 9.82 2.49
C LYS A 218 1.51 9.14 3.75
N SER A 219 1.09 7.92 4.07
CA SER A 219 1.42 7.25 5.33
C SER A 219 1.92 5.83 5.18
N LEU A 220 1.47 5.11 4.14
CA LEU A 220 1.84 3.73 3.91
C LEU A 220 2.33 3.55 2.47
N ARG A 221 3.54 3.02 2.32
CA ARG A 221 4.06 2.53 1.04
C ARG A 221 3.91 1.03 0.98
N ILE A 222 3.56 0.50 -0.19
CA ILE A 222 3.51 -0.93 -0.46
C ILE A 222 4.29 -1.16 -1.73
N ILE A 223 5.22 -2.10 -1.72
CA ILE A 223 6.02 -2.44 -2.88
C ILE A 223 5.93 -3.93 -3.18
N GLY A 224 6.10 -4.28 -4.44
CA GLY A 224 6.12 -5.66 -4.87
C GLY A 224 6.47 -5.79 -6.34
N GLY A 225 6.24 -6.99 -6.86
CA GLY A 225 6.53 -7.29 -8.25
C GLY A 225 5.42 -8.05 -8.95
N ILE A 226 5.61 -8.18 -10.27
CA ILE A 226 4.85 -9.11 -11.11
C ILE A 226 5.88 -10.01 -11.80
N SER A 227 5.78 -11.32 -11.61
CA SER A 227 6.69 -12.29 -12.23
C SER A 227 5.97 -13.57 -12.64
N GLN A 228 6.54 -14.27 -13.62
CA GLN A 228 6.09 -15.61 -13.98
C GLN A 228 6.79 -16.66 -13.10
N GLY A 229 6.00 -17.53 -12.48
CA GLY A 229 6.50 -18.58 -11.58
C GLY A 229 6.85 -18.06 -10.19
N GLU A 230 7.59 -18.86 -9.42
CA GLU A 230 8.00 -18.54 -8.04
C GLU A 230 9.30 -17.72 -7.97
N LYS A 231 9.79 -17.23 -9.13
CA LYS A 231 11.02 -16.45 -9.18
C LYS A 231 10.75 -15.04 -8.64
N ILE A 232 11.43 -14.70 -7.55
CA ILE A 232 11.49 -13.34 -7.02
C ILE A 232 12.51 -12.56 -7.85
N SER A 233 12.15 -11.33 -8.25
CA SER A 233 13.04 -10.46 -9.02
C SER A 233 14.32 -10.14 -8.22
N GLU A 234 15.45 -9.97 -8.92
CA GLU A 234 16.73 -9.59 -8.33
C GLU A 234 16.66 -8.24 -7.60
N ILE A 235 15.67 -7.39 -7.94
CA ILE A 235 15.36 -6.15 -7.22
C ILE A 235 15.19 -6.40 -5.71
N PHE A 236 14.63 -7.54 -5.33
CA PHE A 236 14.32 -7.90 -3.94
C PHE A 236 15.31 -8.88 -3.31
N SER A 237 16.39 -9.23 -4.01
CA SER A 237 17.40 -10.18 -3.53
C SER A 237 18.56 -9.45 -2.85
N ASP A 238 19.18 -10.07 -1.84
CA ASP A 238 20.39 -9.54 -1.18
C ASP A 238 20.25 -8.06 -0.74
N LEU A 239 19.10 -7.74 -0.12
CA LEU A 239 18.86 -6.40 0.43
C LEU A 239 19.64 -6.20 1.75
N PRO A 240 20.03 -4.95 2.07
CA PRO A 240 20.68 -4.65 3.34
C PRO A 240 19.85 -5.13 4.53
N THR A 241 20.49 -5.75 5.51
CA THR A 241 19.80 -6.26 6.69
C THR A 241 19.30 -5.13 7.58
N LEU A 242 18.08 -5.28 8.08
CA LEU A 242 17.54 -4.40 9.10
C LEU A 242 18.11 -4.76 10.49
N ASP A 243 18.69 -3.79 11.19
CA ASP A 243 19.26 -4.00 12.53
C ASP A 243 18.18 -4.15 13.60
N TRP A 244 17.91 -5.40 13.99
CA TRP A 244 16.96 -5.73 15.05
C TRP A 244 17.66 -5.95 16.39
N ASN A 245 17.25 -5.20 17.40
CA ASN A 245 17.58 -5.46 18.79
C ASN A 245 16.65 -6.54 19.35
N ASN A 246 17.23 -7.66 19.79
CA ASN A 246 16.47 -8.72 20.44
C ASN A 246 16.19 -8.33 21.90
N LEU A 247 14.92 -8.23 22.27
CA LEU A 247 14.50 -7.90 23.64
C LEU A 247 14.21 -9.14 24.50
N GLY A 248 14.36 -10.34 23.93
CA GLY A 248 14.16 -11.61 24.61
C GLY A 248 12.85 -12.29 24.20
N ILE A 249 12.33 -13.12 25.11
CA ILE A 249 11.07 -13.85 24.92
C ILE A 249 10.09 -13.39 25.99
N GLN A 250 8.87 -13.03 25.57
CA GLN A 250 7.77 -12.67 26.47
C GLN A 250 6.53 -13.46 26.05
N ASN A 251 5.87 -14.13 26.99
CA ASN A 251 4.71 -15.01 26.72
C ASN A 251 4.97 -16.09 25.64
N GLY A 252 6.21 -16.57 25.53
CA GLY A 252 6.59 -17.56 24.52
C GLY A 252 6.91 -16.98 23.14
N GLU A 253 6.77 -15.67 22.95
CA GLU A 253 7.05 -14.99 21.70
C GLU A 253 8.37 -14.22 21.74
N LYS A 254 9.15 -14.30 20.66
CA LYS A 254 10.38 -13.54 20.51
C LYS A 254 10.04 -12.07 20.25
N ILE A 255 10.42 -11.19 21.17
CA ILE A 255 10.27 -9.75 21.01
C ILE A 255 11.55 -9.18 20.42
N ARG A 256 11.39 -8.40 19.35
CA ARG A 256 12.45 -7.64 18.69
C ARG A 256 11.98 -6.22 18.46
N MET A 257 12.91 -5.27 18.56
CA MET A 257 12.66 -3.88 18.22
C MET A 257 13.70 -3.38 17.24
N ARG A 258 13.30 -2.43 16.40
CA ARG A 258 14.21 -1.68 15.53
C ARG A 258 13.81 -0.22 15.59
N LYS A 259 14.80 0.66 15.43
CA LYS A 259 14.56 2.08 15.22
C LYS A 259 14.11 2.29 13.76
N GLU A 260 12.92 2.88 13.60
CA GLU A 260 12.46 3.31 12.28
C GLU A 260 13.29 4.51 11.80
N VAL A 261 13.52 4.58 10.49
CA VAL A 261 14.32 5.62 9.86
C VAL A 261 13.44 6.41 8.90
N GLU A 262 13.18 7.68 9.22
CA GLU A 262 12.49 8.59 8.31
C GLU A 262 13.38 8.90 7.10
N ILE A 263 12.77 9.02 5.92
CA ILE A 263 13.48 9.41 4.71
C ILE A 263 13.67 10.92 4.67
N ASN A 264 14.80 11.39 4.14
CA ASN A 264 14.94 12.78 3.74
C ASN A 264 14.11 13.00 2.46
N ILE A 265 13.27 14.05 2.44
CA ILE A 265 12.38 14.31 1.30
C ILE A 265 13.14 14.53 -0.01
N ASP A 266 14.35 15.09 0.05
CA ASP A 266 15.20 15.32 -1.12
C ASP A 266 15.81 14.02 -1.68
N GLU A 267 15.77 12.93 -0.90
CA GLU A 267 16.23 11.59 -1.29
C GLU A 267 15.07 10.70 -1.78
N ASP A 268 13.83 11.18 -1.70
CA ASP A 268 12.62 10.41 -1.99
C ASP A 268 12.26 10.37 -3.48
N ILE A 269 13.00 9.56 -4.23
CA ILE A 269 12.86 9.44 -5.69
C ILE A 269 11.91 8.32 -6.15
N LEU A 270 11.26 7.58 -5.23
CA LEU A 270 10.49 6.37 -5.57
C LEU A 270 9.42 6.62 -6.65
N PHE A 271 8.74 7.76 -6.56
CA PHE A 271 7.66 8.15 -7.47
C PHE A 271 8.11 9.22 -8.49
N GLU A 272 9.42 9.37 -8.72
CA GLU A 272 9.98 10.31 -9.69
C GLU A 272 10.42 9.57 -10.94
N ALA A 273 9.62 9.69 -12.00
CA ALA A 273 9.88 9.06 -13.29
C ALA A 273 9.02 9.69 -14.38
N GLU A 274 9.60 9.83 -15.57
CA GLU A 274 8.83 10.05 -16.79
C GLU A 274 8.31 8.71 -17.32
N VAL A 275 7.06 8.70 -17.80
CA VAL A 275 6.45 7.50 -18.37
C VAL A 275 6.95 7.32 -19.81
N GLU A 276 7.46 6.15 -20.14
CA GLU A 276 7.81 5.80 -21.51
C GLU A 276 6.53 5.73 -22.37
N ASN A 277 6.47 6.53 -23.44
CA ASN A 277 5.38 6.47 -24.40
C ASN A 277 5.47 5.14 -25.17
N THR A 278 4.43 4.33 -25.09
CA THR A 278 4.31 3.03 -25.77
C THR A 278 4.02 3.13 -27.27
N GLU A 279 4.11 4.32 -27.88
CA GLU A 279 3.82 4.53 -29.32
C GLU A 279 4.81 3.83 -30.28
N ASN A 280 5.82 3.09 -29.79
CA ASN A 280 6.89 2.51 -30.59
C ASN A 280 7.08 0.98 -30.41
N ASN A 281 6.01 0.18 -30.35
CA ASN A 281 6.11 -1.27 -30.60
C ASN A 281 4.97 -1.75 -31.50
#